data_AF-A0A182EF58-F1
#
_entry.id   AF-A0A182EF58-F1
#
_cell.length_a   1.000
_cell.length_b   1.000
_cell.length_c   1.000
_cell.angle_alpha   90.00
_cell.angle_beta   90.00
_cell.angle_gamma   90.00
#
_symmetry.space_group_name_H-M   'P 1'
#
loop_
_entity.id
_entity.type
_entity.pdbx_description
1 polymer ?
#
loop_
_entity_poly.entity_id
_entity_poly.type
_entity_poly.pdbx_seq_one_letter_code
_entity_poly.pdbx_strand_id
1 'polypeptide(L)'
;MVQPIKRTSNCYVVKRDGRHEDVSFDKIAHRIMKLCYGLSQERVDHIEIAQKVIGGLYKGVTTVELDNLAAKIAADLITKHPDYALLASRIAVSNLQKKTEKLFSKVSRRLYNAKHPKSGRHMPLISKELFDIIQNNADILDSAIVHERDDFYTYFGLKILERSYLLQINEELAERPQHMLMRVALGIHGENIEAAIE
;
A
#
# COMPACT_ATOMS: atom_id res chain seq x y z
N MET A 1 47.61 18.46 -3.63
CA MET A 1 46.35 18.53 -2.89
C MET A 1 45.20 18.40 -3.88
N VAL A 2 44.61 17.21 -3.97
CA VAL A 2 43.44 16.97 -4.83
C VAL A 2 42.24 17.49 -4.06
N GLN A 3 41.58 18.54 -4.56
CA GLN A 3 40.32 19.00 -3.97
C GLN A 3 39.28 17.89 -4.10
N PRO A 4 38.50 17.60 -3.05
CA PRO A 4 37.42 16.63 -3.15
C PRO A 4 36.37 17.18 -4.11
N ILE A 5 36.12 16.45 -5.20
CA ILE A 5 35.00 16.69 -6.11
C ILE A 5 33.73 16.57 -5.28
N LYS A 6 33.09 17.70 -4.94
CA LYS A 6 31.71 17.72 -4.44
C LYS A 6 30.83 17.14 -5.54
N ARG A 7 30.46 15.86 -5.44
CA ARG A 7 29.32 15.33 -6.17
C ARG A 7 28.10 16.11 -5.68
N THR A 8 27.68 17.11 -6.44
CA THR A 8 26.34 17.68 -6.34
C THR A 8 25.36 16.59 -6.76
N SER A 9 25.03 15.68 -5.85
CA SER A 9 23.95 14.72 -6.03
C SER A 9 22.64 15.50 -5.92
N ASN A 10 22.26 16.16 -7.01
CA ASN A 10 21.08 17.01 -7.15
C ASN A 10 19.78 16.17 -7.21
N CYS A 11 19.77 15.00 -6.57
CA CYS A 11 18.73 13.98 -6.63
C CYS A 11 18.02 13.92 -5.27
N TYR A 12 16.77 14.37 -5.25
CA TYR A 12 15.90 14.33 -4.09
C TYR A 12 14.71 13.42 -4.36
N VAL A 13 14.14 12.91 -3.27
CA VAL A 13 12.90 12.13 -3.25
C VAL A 13 11.78 13.01 -2.71
N VAL A 14 10.59 12.91 -3.31
CA VAL A 14 9.37 13.54 -2.80
C VAL A 14 8.66 12.58 -1.85
N LYS A 15 8.52 12.97 -0.58
CA LYS A 15 7.77 12.20 0.42
C LYS A 15 6.27 12.27 0.18
N ARG A 16 5.53 11.37 0.83
CA ARG A 16 4.05 11.34 0.79
C ARG A 16 3.40 12.63 1.30
N ASP A 17 4.10 13.37 2.16
CA ASP A 17 3.67 14.68 2.68
C ASP A 17 4.14 15.87 1.81
N GLY A 18 4.74 15.60 0.63
CA GLY A 18 5.23 16.62 -0.29
C GLY A 18 6.62 17.18 0.04
N ARG A 19 7.24 16.79 1.16
CA ARG A 19 8.59 17.26 1.51
C ARG A 19 9.66 16.63 0.61
N HIS A 20 10.69 17.42 0.32
CA HIS A 20 11.89 16.96 -0.37
C HIS A 20 12.91 16.42 0.64
N GLU A 21 13.50 15.28 0.32
CA GLU A 21 14.60 14.71 1.10
C GLU A 21 15.68 14.17 0.16
N ASP A 22 16.94 14.31 0.54
CA ASP A 22 18.04 13.72 -0.22
C ASP A 22 17.93 12.20 -0.26
N VAL A 23 18.23 11.62 -1.42
CA VAL A 23 18.31 10.17 -1.58
C VAL A 23 19.35 9.60 -0.63
N SER A 24 18.95 8.61 0.17
CA SER A 24 19.84 7.89 1.07
C SER A 24 19.70 6.38 0.85
N PHE A 25 20.81 5.74 0.48
CA PHE A 25 20.90 4.29 0.33
C PHE A 25 20.52 3.56 1.62
N ASP A 26 21.08 4.01 2.74
CA ASP A 26 20.86 3.36 4.03
C ASP A 26 19.38 3.37 4.42
N LYS A 27 18.65 4.45 4.10
CA LYS A 27 17.20 4.53 4.35
C LYS A 27 16.42 3.54 3.49
N ILE A 28 16.79 3.37 2.22
CA ILE A 28 16.15 2.40 1.31
C ILE A 28 16.45 0.97 1.77
N ALA A 29 17.72 0.65 2.01
CA ALA A 29 18.16 -0.67 2.48
C ALA A 29 17.50 -1.03 3.81
N HIS A 30 17.52 -0.12 4.80
CA HIS A 30 16.90 -0.34 6.10
C HIS A 30 15.38 -0.53 6.01
N ARG A 31 14.71 0.17 5.09
CA ARG A 31 13.28 0.00 4.85
C ARG A 31 12.95 -1.40 4.32
N ILE A 32 13.73 -1.91 3.35
CA ILE A 32 13.53 -3.24 2.79
C ILE A 32 13.87 -4.31 3.84
N MET A 33 14.98 -4.12 4.58
CA MET A 33 15.40 -5.00 5.67
C MET A 33 14.30 -5.24 6.71
N LYS A 34 13.56 -4.19 7.12
CA LYS A 34 12.44 -4.32 8.06
C LYS A 34 11.32 -5.23 7.57
N LEU A 35 11.18 -5.43 6.25
CA LEU A 35 10.16 -6.28 5.64
C LEU A 35 10.65 -7.73 5.42
N CYS A 36 11.94 -7.99 5.67
CA CYS A 36 12.54 -9.32 5.59
C CYS A 36 12.36 -10.16 6.87
N TYR A 37 11.47 -9.79 7.79
CA TYR A 37 11.26 -10.54 9.05
C TYR A 37 10.86 -11.99 8.77
N GLY A 38 11.53 -12.95 9.41
CA GLY A 38 11.28 -14.38 9.22
C GLY A 38 11.65 -14.92 7.83
N LEU A 39 12.34 -14.14 6.98
CA LEU A 39 12.93 -14.63 5.74
C LEU A 39 14.39 -15.02 5.97
N SER A 40 14.90 -16.00 5.21
CA SER A 40 16.31 -16.39 5.32
C SER A 40 17.22 -15.29 4.80
N GLN A 41 18.08 -14.76 5.67
CA GLN A 41 19.05 -13.71 5.32
C GLN A 41 20.12 -14.20 4.32
N GLU A 42 20.37 -15.51 4.27
CA GLU A 42 21.31 -16.11 3.30
C GLU A 42 20.74 -16.16 1.88
N ARG A 43 19.40 -16.15 1.75
CA ARG A 43 18.70 -16.36 0.47
C ARG A 43 18.05 -15.09 -0.08
N VAL A 44 17.67 -14.16 0.80
CA VAL A 44 17.05 -12.89 0.46
C VAL A 44 18.01 -11.75 0.75
N ASP A 45 18.61 -11.21 -0.30
CA ASP A 45 19.53 -10.08 -0.25
C ASP A 45 18.78 -8.75 -0.45
N HIS A 46 18.46 -8.10 0.66
CA HIS A 46 17.84 -6.77 0.66
C HIS A 46 18.79 -5.67 0.16
N ILE A 47 20.10 -5.87 0.25
CA ILE A 47 21.13 -4.96 -0.26
C ILE A 47 21.13 -4.99 -1.79
N GLU A 48 21.03 -6.18 -2.40
CA GLU A 48 20.89 -6.31 -3.86
C GLU A 48 19.67 -5.51 -4.38
N ILE A 49 18.52 -5.62 -3.70
CA ILE A 49 17.32 -4.86 -4.07
C ILE A 49 17.58 -3.36 -3.94
N ALA A 50 18.15 -2.91 -2.82
CA ALA A 50 18.43 -1.49 -2.60
C ALA A 50 19.38 -0.89 -3.65
N GLN A 51 20.40 -1.64 -4.06
CA GLN A 51 21.33 -1.24 -5.12
C GLN A 51 20.61 -1.08 -6.46
N LYS A 52 19.76 -2.04 -6.84
CA LYS A 52 18.96 -1.98 -8.07
C LYS A 52 17.95 -0.83 -8.04
N VAL A 53 17.33 -0.55 -6.89
CA VAL A 53 16.43 0.59 -6.69
C VAL A 53 17.17 1.90 -6.92
N ILE A 54 18.38 2.05 -6.36
CA ILE A 54 19.21 3.25 -6.59
C ILE A 54 19.56 3.43 -8.06
N GLY A 55 19.90 2.33 -8.76
CA GLY A 55 20.20 2.38 -10.19
C GLY A 55 19.03 2.89 -11.05
N GLY A 56 17.79 2.70 -10.58
CA GLY A 56 16.57 3.17 -11.25
C GLY A 56 16.10 4.57 -10.82
N LEU A 57 16.87 5.29 -10.00
CA LEU A 57 16.49 6.61 -9.50
C LEU A 57 16.60 7.70 -10.56
N TYR A 58 15.63 8.62 -10.52
CA TYR A 58 15.67 9.88 -11.23
C TYR A 58 15.28 11.02 -10.29
N LYS A 59 15.65 12.25 -10.68
CA LYS A 59 15.40 13.45 -9.86
C LYS A 59 13.90 13.67 -9.66
N GLY A 60 13.46 13.79 -8.41
CA GLY A 60 12.07 14.07 -8.07
C GLY A 60 11.18 12.82 -7.97
N VAL A 61 11.76 11.62 -8.01
CA VAL A 61 11.01 10.38 -7.75
C VAL A 61 10.29 10.44 -6.42
N THR A 62 9.07 9.89 -6.35
CA THR A 62 8.32 9.83 -5.11
C THR A 62 8.70 8.62 -4.27
N THR A 63 8.55 8.72 -2.95
CA THR A 63 8.68 7.55 -2.05
C THR A 63 7.72 6.40 -2.38
N VAL A 64 6.62 6.71 -3.06
CA VAL A 64 5.64 5.74 -3.55
C VAL A 64 6.17 4.94 -4.73
N GLU A 65 6.76 5.63 -5.70
CA GLU A 65 7.38 4.99 -6.86
C GLU A 65 8.58 4.15 -6.45
N LEU A 66 9.33 4.59 -5.44
CA LEU A 66 10.44 3.81 -4.89
C LEU A 66 9.99 2.47 -4.32
N ASP A 67 8.94 2.48 -3.51
CA ASP A 67 8.40 1.25 -2.93
C ASP A 67 7.82 0.33 -4.03
N ASN A 68 7.18 0.90 -5.06
CA ASN A 68 6.70 0.13 -6.21
C ASN A 68 7.85 -0.50 -7.01
N LEU A 69 8.94 0.24 -7.22
CA LEU A 69 10.13 -0.27 -7.90
C LEU A 69 10.79 -1.38 -7.09
N ALA A 70 10.93 -1.20 -5.76
CA ALA A 70 11.46 -2.22 -4.87
C ALA A 70 10.62 -3.51 -4.88
N ALA A 71 9.29 -3.39 -4.84
CA ALA A 71 8.39 -4.54 -4.93
C ALA A 71 8.52 -5.27 -6.26
N LYS A 72 8.63 -4.53 -7.37
CA LYS A 72 8.83 -5.10 -8.71
C LYS A 72 10.17 -5.85 -8.82
N ILE A 73 11.27 -5.22 -8.36
CA ILE A 73 12.59 -5.86 -8.36
C ILE A 73 12.57 -7.14 -7.52
N ALA A 74 11.94 -7.10 -6.34
CA ALA A 74 11.77 -8.30 -5.53
C ALA A 74 10.97 -9.38 -6.28
N ALA A 75 9.89 -9.02 -6.97
CA ALA A 75 9.12 -9.97 -7.78
C ALA A 75 9.95 -10.59 -8.92
N ASP A 76 10.83 -9.83 -9.56
CA ASP A 76 11.72 -10.35 -10.61
C ASP A 76 12.74 -11.36 -10.04
N LEU A 77 13.15 -11.19 -8.78
CA LEU A 77 14.08 -12.07 -8.05
C LEU A 77 13.43 -13.34 -7.49
N ILE A 78 12.12 -13.55 -7.69
CA ILE A 78 11.44 -14.82 -7.35
C ILE A 78 12.12 -16.02 -8.04
N THR A 79 12.63 -15.79 -9.25
CA THR A 79 13.40 -16.78 -10.02
C THR A 79 14.68 -17.26 -9.31
N LYS A 80 15.23 -16.46 -8.38
CA LYS A 80 16.37 -16.86 -7.54
C LYS A 80 15.93 -17.66 -6.32
N HIS A 81 14.88 -17.21 -5.63
CA HIS A 81 14.34 -17.89 -4.46
C HIS A 81 12.88 -17.48 -4.19
N PRO A 82 11.98 -18.41 -3.81
CA PRO A 82 10.57 -18.12 -3.56
C PRO A 82 10.32 -17.09 -2.45
N ASP A 83 11.20 -16.95 -1.45
CA ASP A 83 11.04 -15.95 -0.38
C ASP A 83 11.00 -14.50 -0.90
N TYR A 84 11.57 -14.23 -2.07
CA TYR A 84 11.42 -12.92 -2.71
C TYR A 84 9.97 -12.60 -3.07
N ALA A 85 9.11 -13.61 -3.26
CA ALA A 85 7.68 -13.42 -3.48
C ALA A 85 7.02 -12.83 -2.23
N LEU A 86 7.36 -13.36 -1.05
CA LEU A 86 6.89 -12.84 0.24
C LEU A 86 7.38 -11.41 0.48
N LEU A 87 8.65 -11.13 0.18
CA LEU A 87 9.18 -9.77 0.29
C LEU A 87 8.48 -8.80 -0.66
N ALA A 88 8.28 -9.19 -1.92
CA ALA A 88 7.58 -8.38 -2.92
C ALA A 88 6.15 -8.04 -2.47
N SER A 89 5.42 -9.05 -1.97
CA SER A 89 4.11 -8.89 -1.35
C SER A 89 4.12 -7.87 -0.22
N ARG A 90 5.00 -8.05 0.77
CA ARG A 90 5.09 -7.18 1.95
C ARG A 90 5.43 -5.74 1.59
N ILE A 91 6.33 -5.52 0.63
CA ILE A 91 6.64 -4.16 0.15
C ILE A 91 5.39 -3.53 -0.48
N ALA A 92 4.67 -4.27 -1.33
CA ALA A 92 3.48 -3.76 -2.00
C ALA A 92 2.33 -3.47 -1.01
N VAL A 93 2.07 -4.39 -0.07
CA VAL A 93 1.09 -4.21 1.01
C VAL A 93 1.46 -3.01 1.89
N SER A 94 2.73 -2.92 2.34
CA SER A 94 3.21 -1.78 3.14
C SER A 94 3.02 -0.46 2.41
N ASN A 95 3.24 -0.43 1.09
CA ASN A 95 3.01 0.78 0.29
C ASN A 95 1.52 1.14 0.23
N LEU A 96 0.65 0.17 -0.04
CA LEU A 96 -0.81 0.36 -0.09
C LEU A 96 -1.36 0.86 1.24
N GLN A 97 -0.94 0.25 2.35
CA GLN A 97 -1.34 0.65 3.69
C GLN A 97 -0.85 2.05 4.07
N LYS A 98 0.24 2.55 3.49
CA LYS A 98 0.68 3.93 3.71
C LYS A 98 -0.09 4.96 2.88
N LYS A 99 -0.83 4.54 1.85
CA LYS A 99 -1.62 5.41 0.97
C LYS A 99 -3.09 5.50 1.36
N THR A 100 -3.57 4.51 2.10
CA THR A 100 -4.98 4.34 2.43
C THR A 100 -5.22 4.59 3.91
N GLU A 101 -6.43 4.98 4.26
CA GLU A 101 -6.81 5.15 5.67
C GLU A 101 -6.81 3.81 6.39
N LYS A 102 -6.53 3.80 7.70
CA LYS A 102 -6.52 2.56 8.49
C LYS A 102 -7.94 2.10 8.80
N LEU A 103 -8.75 3.00 9.34
CA LEU A 103 -10.10 2.72 9.84
C LEU A 103 -11.08 2.56 8.66
N PHE A 104 -11.78 1.43 8.63
CA PHE A 104 -12.78 1.13 7.61
C PHE A 104 -13.96 2.10 7.67
N SER A 105 -14.40 2.47 8.87
CA SER A 105 -15.44 3.49 9.07
C SER A 105 -15.11 4.85 8.46
N LYS A 106 -13.82 5.25 8.46
CA LYS A 106 -13.35 6.47 7.79
C LYS A 106 -13.31 6.31 6.28
N VAL A 107 -12.88 5.14 5.79
CA VAL A 107 -12.89 4.83 4.36
C VAL A 107 -14.32 4.87 3.81
N SER A 108 -15.28 4.22 4.49
CA SER A 108 -16.68 4.22 4.06
C SER A 108 -17.28 5.62 4.02
N ARG A 109 -16.94 6.50 4.96
CA ARG A 109 -17.31 7.91 4.91
C ARG A 109 -16.75 8.65 3.70
N ARG A 110 -15.49 8.38 3.33
CA ARG A 110 -14.89 8.95 2.10
C ARG A 110 -15.58 8.43 0.84
N LEU A 111 -15.87 7.13 0.79
CA LEU A 111 -16.53 6.47 -0.33
C LEU A 111 -17.96 6.97 -0.53
N TYR A 112 -18.73 7.11 0.55
CA TYR A 112 -20.08 7.66 0.50
C TYR A 112 -20.06 9.13 0.10
N ASN A 113 -19.21 9.95 0.72
CA ASN A 113 -19.14 11.39 0.42
C ASN A 113 -18.35 11.72 -0.86
N ALA A 114 -18.01 10.72 -1.68
CA ALA A 114 -17.33 10.93 -2.94
C ALA A 114 -18.13 11.86 -3.87
N LYS A 115 -17.41 12.66 -4.65
CA LYS A 115 -17.97 13.63 -5.59
C LYS A 115 -17.40 13.37 -6.97
N HIS A 116 -18.23 13.58 -7.98
CA HIS A 116 -17.79 13.49 -9.36
C HIS A 116 -16.74 14.60 -9.65
N PRO A 117 -15.54 14.26 -10.16
CA PRO A 117 -14.40 15.18 -10.20
C PRO A 117 -14.65 16.44 -11.04
N LYS A 118 -15.44 16.34 -12.11
CA LYS A 118 -15.73 17.49 -13.00
C LYS A 118 -16.94 18.32 -12.59
N SER A 119 -17.92 17.70 -11.94
CA SER A 119 -19.23 18.34 -11.70
C SER A 119 -19.45 18.69 -10.22
N GLY A 120 -18.62 18.17 -9.32
CA GLY A 120 -18.73 18.37 -7.88
C GLY A 120 -19.98 17.73 -7.25
N ARG A 121 -20.80 17.04 -8.05
CA ARG A 121 -22.03 16.40 -7.58
C ARG A 121 -21.69 15.20 -6.72
N HIS A 122 -22.48 14.99 -5.69
CA HIS A 122 -22.39 13.80 -4.83
C HIS A 122 -22.61 12.54 -5.69
N MET A 123 -21.64 11.64 -5.66
CA MET A 123 -21.61 10.40 -6.42
C MET A 123 -21.03 9.31 -5.51
N PRO A 124 -21.84 8.78 -4.58
CA PRO A 124 -21.39 7.80 -3.61
C PRO A 124 -20.96 6.51 -4.31
N LEU A 125 -19.85 5.93 -3.85
CA LEU A 125 -19.33 4.64 -4.34
C LEU A 125 -19.89 3.43 -3.57
N ILE A 126 -20.58 3.67 -2.46
CA ILE A 126 -21.28 2.68 -1.66
C ILE A 126 -22.71 3.17 -1.40
N SER A 127 -23.65 2.26 -1.19
CA SER A 127 -25.04 2.64 -0.93
C SER A 127 -25.18 3.33 0.43
N LYS A 128 -26.28 4.07 0.60
CA LYS A 128 -26.56 4.73 1.88
C LYS A 128 -26.82 3.69 2.98
N GLU A 129 -27.52 2.61 2.66
CA GLU A 129 -27.81 1.54 3.62
C GLU A 129 -26.51 0.92 4.15
N LEU A 130 -25.58 0.57 3.27
CA LEU A 130 -24.29 0.03 3.66
C LEU A 130 -23.47 1.06 4.48
N PHE A 131 -23.48 2.33 4.07
CA PHE A 131 -22.80 3.38 4.82
C PHE A 131 -23.35 3.50 6.25
N ASP A 132 -24.67 3.53 6.41
CA ASP A 132 -25.34 3.67 7.70
C ASP A 132 -25.02 2.45 8.61
N ILE A 133 -25.06 1.22 8.07
CA ILE A 133 -24.64 0.00 8.79
C ILE A 133 -23.21 0.11 9.30
N ILE A 134 -22.29 0.56 8.44
CA ILE A 134 -20.87 0.69 8.82
C ILE A 134 -20.69 1.77 9.90
N GLN A 135 -21.35 2.92 9.79
CA GLN A 135 -21.20 3.99 10.77
C GLN A 135 -21.81 3.62 12.13
N ASN A 136 -22.95 2.93 12.14
CA ASN A 136 -23.61 2.52 13.37
C ASN A 136 -22.84 1.44 14.14
N ASN A 137 -21.97 0.69 13.46
CA ASN A 137 -21.18 -0.41 14.02
C ASN A 137 -19.67 -0.18 13.90
N ALA A 138 -19.25 1.09 13.79
CA ALA A 138 -17.88 1.46 13.42
C ALA A 138 -16.81 0.82 14.33
N ASP A 139 -16.99 0.88 15.65
CA ASP A 139 -16.01 0.39 16.62
C ASP A 139 -15.81 -1.13 16.52
N ILE A 140 -16.91 -1.88 16.33
CA ILE A 140 -16.89 -3.34 16.21
C ILE A 140 -16.21 -3.75 14.90
N LEU A 141 -16.62 -3.13 13.79
CA LEU A 141 -16.11 -3.44 12.45
C LEU A 141 -14.63 -3.05 12.29
N ASP A 142 -14.24 -1.87 12.79
CA ASP A 142 -12.85 -1.42 12.76
C ASP A 142 -11.94 -2.32 13.62
N SER A 143 -12.47 -2.86 14.73
CA SER A 143 -11.71 -3.77 15.61
C SER A 143 -11.64 -5.21 15.09
N ALA A 144 -12.66 -5.65 14.33
CA ALA A 144 -12.69 -6.98 13.74
C ALA A 144 -11.68 -7.15 12.57
N ILE A 145 -11.29 -6.04 11.94
CA ILE A 145 -10.35 -6.06 10.81
C ILE A 145 -8.92 -6.32 11.29
N VAL A 146 -8.37 -7.45 10.86
CA VAL A 146 -6.96 -7.82 11.09
C VAL A 146 -6.12 -7.43 9.87
N HIS A 147 -5.46 -6.28 9.92
CA HIS A 147 -4.72 -5.71 8.78
C HIS A 147 -3.52 -6.56 8.34
N GLU A 148 -2.95 -7.34 9.24
CA GLU A 148 -1.85 -8.26 8.97
C GLU A 148 -2.24 -9.34 7.96
N ARG A 149 -3.54 -9.62 7.81
CA ARG A 149 -4.04 -10.56 6.78
C ARG A 149 -3.84 -10.04 5.35
N ASP A 150 -3.59 -8.74 5.16
CA ASP A 150 -3.20 -8.22 3.85
C ASP A 150 -1.86 -8.81 3.37
N ASP A 151 -0.97 -9.24 4.28
CA ASP A 151 0.32 -9.85 3.95
C ASP A 151 0.19 -11.24 3.30
N PHE A 152 -1.01 -11.85 3.31
CA PHE A 152 -1.26 -13.14 2.67
C PHE A 152 -1.44 -13.04 1.15
N TYR A 153 -1.63 -11.84 0.60
CA TYR A 153 -1.73 -11.67 -0.84
C TYR A 153 -0.35 -11.78 -1.50
N THR A 154 -0.30 -12.49 -2.63
CA THR A 154 0.87 -12.46 -3.51
C THR A 154 1.00 -11.08 -4.16
N TYR A 155 2.23 -10.69 -4.55
CA TYR A 155 2.46 -9.42 -5.25
C TYR A 155 1.52 -9.25 -6.45
N PHE A 156 1.41 -10.28 -7.30
CA PHE A 156 0.52 -10.26 -8.46
C PHE A 156 -0.96 -10.22 -8.06
N GLY A 157 -1.36 -10.99 -7.04
CA GLY A 157 -2.73 -10.97 -6.51
C GLY A 157 -3.13 -9.58 -6.03
N LEU A 158 -2.26 -8.89 -5.29
CA LEU A 158 -2.51 -7.53 -4.83
C LEU A 158 -2.62 -6.55 -6.02
N LYS A 159 -1.80 -6.68 -7.06
CA LYS A 159 -1.90 -5.82 -8.25
C LYS A 159 -3.18 -6.01 -9.05
N ILE A 160 -3.73 -7.22 -9.07
CA ILE A 160 -5.06 -7.48 -9.63
C ILE A 160 -6.13 -6.77 -8.80
N LEU A 161 -6.05 -6.88 -7.46
CA LEU A 161 -6.98 -6.21 -6.55
C LEU A 161 -6.94 -4.68 -6.71
N GLU A 162 -5.74 -4.08 -6.71
CA GLU A 162 -5.54 -2.64 -6.91
C GLU A 162 -6.16 -2.14 -8.23
N ARG A 163 -6.11 -2.95 -9.29
CA ARG A 163 -6.59 -2.54 -10.61
C ARG A 163 -8.10 -2.65 -10.77
N SER A 164 -8.73 -3.65 -10.16
CA SER A 164 -10.10 -4.05 -10.55
C SER A 164 -11.09 -4.19 -9.39
N TYR A 165 -10.64 -4.29 -8.15
CA TYR A 165 -11.52 -4.66 -7.02
C TYR A 165 -11.56 -3.63 -5.90
N LEU A 166 -10.43 -2.97 -5.61
CA LEU A 166 -10.37 -1.94 -4.58
C LEU A 166 -10.99 -0.65 -5.11
N LEU A 167 -11.92 -0.07 -4.33
CA LEU A 167 -12.56 1.18 -4.73
C LEU A 167 -11.57 2.35 -4.75
N GLN A 168 -11.74 3.21 -5.75
CA GLN A 168 -10.92 4.37 -6.00
C GLN A 168 -11.75 5.65 -5.95
N ILE A 169 -11.21 6.72 -5.37
CA ILE A 169 -11.79 8.05 -5.38
C ILE A 169 -10.83 8.92 -6.19
N ASN A 170 -11.29 9.49 -7.31
CA ASN A 170 -10.46 10.31 -8.20
C ASN A 170 -9.16 9.61 -8.62
N GLU A 171 -9.26 8.35 -9.05
CA GLU A 171 -8.12 7.50 -9.48
C GLU A 171 -7.13 7.13 -8.36
N GLU A 172 -7.40 7.54 -7.11
CA GLU A 172 -6.62 7.14 -5.94
C GLU A 172 -7.30 6.00 -5.19
N LEU A 173 -6.54 4.96 -4.85
CA LEU A 173 -7.02 3.84 -4.03
C LEU A 173 -7.48 4.34 -2.66
N ALA A 174 -8.75 4.07 -2.34
CA ALA A 174 -9.35 4.40 -1.05
C ALA A 174 -9.33 3.21 -0.09
N GLU A 175 -9.47 2.00 -0.63
CA GLU A 175 -9.60 0.76 0.13
C GLU A 175 -8.31 -0.09 0.17
N ARG A 176 -8.22 -0.93 1.20
CA ARG A 176 -7.29 -2.08 1.30
C ARG A 176 -8.05 -3.39 1.10
N PRO A 177 -7.36 -4.54 0.88
CA PRO A 177 -8.04 -5.82 0.72
C PRO A 177 -8.99 -6.17 1.87
N GLN A 178 -8.59 -5.99 3.13
CA GLN A 178 -9.51 -6.22 4.25
C GLN A 178 -10.77 -5.34 4.23
N HIS A 179 -10.67 -4.09 3.77
CA HIS A 179 -11.83 -3.20 3.63
C HIS A 179 -12.80 -3.70 2.56
N MET A 180 -12.26 -4.16 1.43
CA MET A 180 -13.05 -4.76 0.37
C MET A 180 -13.77 -6.01 0.86
N LEU A 181 -13.08 -6.91 1.59
CA LEU A 181 -13.69 -8.12 2.15
C LEU A 181 -14.81 -7.78 3.14
N MET A 182 -14.57 -6.87 4.08
CA MET A 182 -15.59 -6.43 5.04
C MET A 182 -16.78 -5.78 4.34
N ARG A 183 -16.54 -4.94 3.33
CA ARG A 183 -17.61 -4.36 2.50
C ARG A 183 -18.46 -5.42 1.82
N VAL A 184 -17.84 -6.46 1.26
CA VAL A 184 -18.56 -7.57 0.61
C VAL A 184 -19.37 -8.36 1.63
N ALA A 185 -18.77 -8.69 2.79
CA ALA A 185 -19.47 -9.40 3.87
C ALA A 185 -20.71 -8.63 4.33
N LEU A 186 -20.58 -7.33 4.61
CA LEU A 186 -21.72 -6.48 4.97
C LEU A 186 -22.73 -6.31 3.83
N GLY A 187 -22.28 -6.33 2.58
CA GLY A 187 -23.17 -6.34 1.42
C GLY A 187 -24.04 -7.60 1.32
N ILE A 188 -23.58 -8.73 1.87
CA ILE A 188 -24.30 -10.01 1.90
C ILE A 188 -25.16 -10.14 3.16
N HIS A 189 -24.59 -9.83 4.33
CA HIS A 189 -25.20 -10.08 5.64
C HIS A 189 -25.98 -8.88 6.20
N GLY A 190 -25.81 -7.68 5.63
CA GLY A 190 -26.54 -6.48 6.04
C GLY A 190 -26.30 -6.12 7.50
N GLU A 191 -27.39 -6.01 8.27
CA GLU A 191 -27.36 -5.66 9.70
C GLU A 191 -26.90 -6.81 10.61
N ASN A 192 -26.74 -8.03 10.08
CA ASN A 192 -26.21 -9.15 10.86
C ASN A 192 -24.68 -9.06 10.96
N ILE A 193 -24.20 -8.24 11.91
CA ILE A 193 -22.77 -7.96 12.09
C ILE A 193 -22.01 -9.20 12.51
N GLU A 194 -22.58 -10.06 13.35
CA GLU A 194 -21.93 -11.30 13.79
C GLU A 194 -21.63 -12.22 12.60
N ALA A 195 -22.60 -12.41 11.71
CA ALA A 195 -22.38 -13.20 10.49
C ALA A 195 -21.40 -12.53 9.50
N ALA A 196 -21.26 -11.21 9.54
CA ALA A 196 -20.32 -10.49 8.66
C ALA A 196 -18.86 -10.55 9.14
N ILE A 197 -18.62 -10.81 10.43
CA ILE A 197 -17.27 -10.84 11.03
C ILE A 197 -16.70 -12.26 11.24
N GLU A 198 -17.56 -13.29 11.17
CA GLU A 198 -17.18 -14.71 11.26
C GLU A 198 -16.22 -15.14 10.14
#